data_AF-A0A7C4DDU4-F1
#
_entry.id   AF-A0A7C4DDU4-F1
#
_cell.length_a   1.000
_cell.length_b   1.000
_cell.length_c   1.000
_cell.angle_alpha   90.00
_cell.angle_beta   90.00
_cell.angle_gamma   90.00
#
_symmetry.space_group_name_H-M   'P 1'
#
loop_
_entity.id
_entity.type
_entity.pdbx_description
1 polymer ?
#
loop_
_entity_poly.entity_id
_entity_poly.type
_entity_poly.pdbx_seq_one_letter_code
_entity_poly.pdbx_strand_id
1 'polypeptide(L)'
;MAPVKLRDRDAIVTPKGLIFRVLGYTHPPEGYICDIEYAPSEIYQSSNPKAFRSDGKRIFYKFYGDEGWRFILERYPQYIMDYRPAGRKVIGVGYEAIREVRRPGERLKDLVELSPADELVHSLQRVLALVGDQGLSPKDFGVFGSILHGFHNPKLSDLDIIVYDKEC
;
A
#
# COMPACT_ATOMS: atom_id res chain seq x y z
N MET A 1 -21.66 -8.16 -7.65
CA MET A 1 -20.27 -8.63 -7.85
C MET A 1 -19.81 -9.22 -6.52
N ALA A 2 -19.16 -10.38 -6.51
CA ALA A 2 -18.55 -10.87 -5.28
C ALA A 2 -17.43 -9.92 -4.84
N PRO A 3 -17.26 -9.65 -3.53
CA PRO A 3 -16.18 -8.80 -3.05
C PRO A 3 -14.83 -9.40 -3.45
N VAL A 4 -13.90 -8.56 -3.91
CA VAL A 4 -12.53 -8.98 -4.21
C VAL A 4 -11.92 -9.57 -2.92
N LYS A 5 -11.09 -10.61 -2.97
CA LYS A 5 -10.40 -11.03 -1.73
C LYS A 5 -9.12 -10.23 -1.59
N LEU A 6 -9.01 -9.38 -0.57
CA LEU A 6 -7.80 -8.62 -0.25
C LEU A 6 -7.13 -9.17 1.01
N ARG A 7 -5.80 -9.06 1.05
CA ARG A 7 -4.96 -9.44 2.18
C ARG A 7 -4.41 -8.21 2.88
N ASP A 8 -3.87 -8.39 4.07
CA ASP A 8 -3.08 -7.35 4.75
C ASP A 8 -2.02 -6.79 3.78
N ARG A 9 -1.89 -5.46 3.76
CA ARG A 9 -0.97 -4.70 2.90
C ARG A 9 -1.24 -4.72 1.39
N ASP A 10 -2.31 -5.36 0.92
CA ASP A 10 -2.84 -5.01 -0.40
C ASP A 10 -3.22 -3.53 -0.41
N ALA A 11 -3.01 -2.85 -1.53
CA ALA A 11 -3.37 -1.45 -1.66
C ALA A 11 -4.61 -1.27 -2.53
N ILE A 12 -5.51 -0.41 -2.07
CA ILE A 12 -6.69 0.03 -2.78
C ILE A 12 -6.43 1.43 -3.32
N VAL A 13 -6.68 1.64 -4.61
CA VAL A 13 -6.68 2.96 -5.23
C VAL A 13 -8.13 3.34 -5.55
N THR A 14 -8.55 4.53 -5.14
CA THR A 14 -9.90 5.05 -5.40
C THR A 14 -9.96 5.82 -6.72
N PRO A 15 -11.16 6.16 -7.25
CA PRO A 15 -11.29 6.97 -8.46
C PRO A 15 -10.62 8.35 -8.36
N LYS A 16 -10.43 8.87 -7.14
CA LYS A 16 -9.72 10.14 -6.88
C LYS A 16 -8.21 9.98 -6.75
N GLY A 17 -7.69 8.76 -6.90
CA GLY A 17 -6.26 8.45 -6.79
C GLY A 17 -5.75 8.35 -5.35
N LEU A 18 -6.63 8.36 -4.34
CA LEU A 18 -6.24 8.09 -2.96
C LEU A 18 -5.80 6.63 -2.84
N ILE A 19 -4.70 6.41 -2.13
CA ILE A 19 -4.12 5.08 -1.94
C ILE A 19 -4.26 4.69 -0.47
N PHE A 20 -4.97 3.59 -0.26
CA PHE A 20 -5.24 3.01 1.04
C PHE A 20 -4.53 1.67 1.17
N ARG A 21 -3.93 1.39 2.32
CA ARG A 21 -3.38 0.10 2.68
C ARG A 21 -4.39 -0.68 3.50
N VAL A 22 -4.74 -1.88 3.06
CA VAL A 22 -5.62 -2.79 3.80
C VAL A 22 -4.95 -3.22 5.10
N LEU A 23 -5.73 -3.23 6.20
CA LEU A 23 -5.27 -3.59 7.54
C LEU A 23 -5.91 -4.90 8.02
N GLY A 24 -5.08 -5.93 8.17
CA GLY A 24 -5.48 -7.24 8.64
C GLY A 24 -6.35 -8.01 7.65
N TYR A 25 -7.07 -9.02 8.16
CA TYR A 25 -7.88 -9.95 7.37
C TYR A 25 -9.36 -9.96 7.77
N THR A 26 -9.70 -9.28 8.86
CA THR A 26 -11.07 -9.20 9.38
C THR A 26 -11.64 -7.84 9.02
N HIS A 27 -12.69 -7.86 8.21
CA HIS A 27 -13.32 -6.65 7.70
C HIS A 27 -14.83 -6.70 7.88
N PRO A 28 -15.49 -5.54 8.01
CA PRO A 28 -16.93 -5.49 8.08
C PRO A 28 -17.54 -5.81 6.68
N PRO A 29 -18.81 -6.25 6.60
CA PRO A 29 -19.42 -6.67 5.34
C PRO A 29 -19.48 -5.61 4.24
N GLU A 30 -19.28 -4.34 4.59
CA GLU A 30 -19.45 -3.20 3.70
C GLU A 30 -18.16 -2.80 2.96
N GLY A 31 -16.98 -3.29 3.38
CA GLY A 31 -15.71 -2.86 2.79
C GLY A 31 -14.47 -3.37 3.53
N TYR A 32 -13.32 -2.74 3.30
CA TYR A 32 -12.06 -3.07 3.98
C TYR A 32 -11.67 -1.99 4.98
N ILE A 33 -11.20 -2.43 6.15
CA ILE A 33 -10.52 -1.56 7.10
C ILE A 33 -9.15 -1.22 6.51
N CYS A 34 -8.83 0.07 6.46
CA CYS A 34 -7.63 0.56 5.81
C CYS A 34 -6.94 1.65 6.63
N ASP A 35 -5.68 1.90 6.29
CA ASP A 35 -4.98 3.15 6.57
C ASP A 35 -4.87 3.95 5.27
N ILE A 36 -4.97 5.28 5.32
CA ILE A 36 -4.71 6.10 4.14
C ILE A 36 -3.21 6.41 4.07
N GLU A 37 -2.53 5.95 3.03
CA GLU A 37 -1.08 6.09 2.94
C GLU A 37 -0.64 7.25 2.04
N TYR A 38 -1.31 7.44 0.90
CA TYR A 38 -0.92 8.46 -0.07
C TYR A 38 -2.11 9.16 -0.72
N ALA A 39 -1.90 10.41 -1.08
CA ALA A 39 -2.83 11.16 -1.92
C ALA A 39 -2.07 11.94 -3.00
N PRO A 40 -2.68 12.14 -4.18
CA PRO A 40 -2.09 12.91 -5.26
C PRO A 40 -2.04 14.40 -4.89
N SER A 41 -1.00 15.09 -5.38
CA SER A 41 -0.68 16.49 -5.08
C SER A 41 -1.80 17.50 -5.37
N GLU A 42 -2.71 17.12 -6.25
CA GLU A 42 -3.88 17.87 -6.71
C GLU A 42 -4.95 18.00 -5.62
N ILE A 43 -4.97 17.10 -4.63
CA ILE A 43 -5.98 17.10 -3.56
C ILE A 43 -5.39 17.16 -2.16
N TYR A 44 -4.10 16.84 -2.00
CA TYR A 44 -3.40 16.87 -0.72
C TYR A 44 -1.91 17.20 -0.90
N GLN A 45 -1.39 18.06 -0.03
CA GLN A 45 0.03 18.35 0.10
C GLN A 45 0.40 18.35 1.58
N SER A 46 1.49 17.68 1.94
CA SER A 46 2.03 17.70 3.30
C SER A 46 3.15 18.72 3.39
N SER A 47 3.25 19.40 4.53
CA SER A 47 4.40 20.25 4.87
C SER A 47 5.62 19.43 5.32
N ASN A 48 5.47 18.13 5.54
CA ASN A 48 6.57 17.26 5.89
C ASN A 48 7.49 17.05 4.67
N PRO A 49 8.78 17.43 4.75
CA PRO A 49 9.71 17.28 3.63
C PRO A 49 9.94 15.82 3.22
N LYS A 50 9.66 14.86 4.12
CA LYS A 50 9.77 13.42 3.83
C LYS A 50 8.54 12.85 3.12
N ALA A 51 7.48 13.61 2.92
CA ALA A 51 6.23 13.13 2.34
C ALA A 51 6.21 13.04 0.81
N PHE A 52 7.03 13.83 0.14
CA PHE A 52 7.06 13.88 -1.32
C PHE A 52 7.38 12.50 -1.94
N ARG A 53 6.57 12.07 -2.90
CA ARG A 53 6.76 10.88 -3.73
C ARG A 53 6.45 11.23 -5.19
N SER A 54 7.17 10.64 -6.13
CA SER A 54 6.93 10.85 -7.56
C SER A 54 7.28 9.59 -8.35
N ASP A 55 6.42 9.22 -9.30
CA ASP A 55 6.68 8.17 -10.30
C ASP A 55 7.23 8.76 -11.62
N GLY A 56 7.63 10.04 -11.61
CA GLY A 56 8.07 10.79 -12.78
C GLY A 56 6.94 11.36 -13.64
N LYS A 57 5.69 10.95 -13.43
CA LYS A 57 4.50 11.45 -14.16
C LYS A 57 3.54 12.21 -13.24
N ARG A 58 3.42 11.77 -11.98
CA ARG A 58 2.52 12.31 -10.98
C ARG A 58 3.24 12.47 -9.65
N ILE A 59 2.79 13.43 -8.87
CA ILE A 59 3.30 13.70 -7.53
C ILE A 59 2.28 13.22 -6.52
N PHE A 60 2.76 12.53 -5.49
CA PHE A 60 2.00 12.07 -4.35
C PHE A 60 2.63 12.57 -3.06
N TYR A 61 1.82 12.70 -2.02
CA TYR A 61 2.27 12.95 -0.66
C TYR A 61 1.86 11.79 0.23
N LYS A 62 2.83 11.25 0.96
CA LYS A 62 2.60 10.29 2.04
C LYS A 62 2.04 11.01 3.26
N PHE A 63 1.01 10.44 3.87
CA PHE A 63 0.50 10.92 5.15
C PHE A 63 1.43 10.49 6.31
N TYR A 64 1.68 11.41 7.25
CA TYR A 64 2.43 11.17 8.48
C TYR A 64 1.59 11.54 9.70
N GLY A 65 1.81 10.81 10.81
CA GLY A 65 1.12 11.10 12.07
C GLY A 65 -0.41 11.05 11.92
N ASP A 66 -1.08 12.13 12.26
CA ASP A 66 -2.53 12.28 12.19
C ASP A 66 -3.04 12.91 10.88
N GLU A 67 -2.15 13.25 9.93
CA GLU A 67 -2.50 13.95 8.70
C GLU A 67 -3.59 13.20 7.90
N GLY A 68 -3.46 11.88 7.79
CA GLY A 68 -4.41 11.04 7.06
C GLY A 68 -5.81 11.06 7.68
N TRP A 69 -5.89 10.96 9.01
CA TRP A 69 -7.15 11.04 9.75
C TRP A 69 -7.83 12.39 9.58
N ARG A 70 -7.08 13.49 9.77
CA ARG A 70 -7.61 14.85 9.60
C ARG A 70 -8.12 15.06 8.18
N PHE A 71 -7.33 14.65 7.19
CA PHE A 71 -7.71 14.75 5.78
C PHE A 71 -8.99 13.98 5.45
N ILE A 72 -9.13 12.74 5.93
CA ILE A 72 -10.34 11.94 5.72
C ILE A 72 -11.54 12.58 6.41
N LEU A 73 -11.41 12.98 7.68
CA LEU A 73 -12.51 13.58 8.44
C LEU A 73 -13.02 14.88 7.81
N GLU A 74 -12.11 15.73 7.31
CA GLU A 74 -12.45 17.03 6.75
C GLU A 74 -12.96 16.95 5.31
N ARG A 75 -12.40 16.07 4.47
CA ARG A 75 -12.63 16.09 3.02
C ARG A 75 -13.31 14.86 2.44
N TYR A 76 -13.16 13.70 3.09
CA TYR A 76 -13.68 12.44 2.57
C TYR A 76 -14.32 11.58 3.68
N PRO A 77 -15.29 12.11 4.44
CA PRO A 77 -15.90 11.41 5.57
C PRO A 77 -16.60 10.10 5.17
N GLN A 78 -16.90 9.89 3.88
CA GLN A 78 -17.41 8.62 3.36
C GLN A 78 -16.45 7.43 3.55
N TYR A 79 -15.17 7.67 3.80
CA TYR A 79 -14.19 6.62 4.11
C TYR A 79 -14.09 6.33 5.62
N ILE A 80 -15.02 6.85 6.44
CA ILE A 80 -15.14 6.50 7.84
C ILE A 80 -16.19 5.41 8.02
N MET A 81 -15.79 4.31 8.65
CA MET A 81 -16.64 3.16 8.92
C MET A 81 -16.79 2.93 10.42
N ASP A 82 -17.98 2.49 10.84
CA ASP A 82 -18.20 2.06 12.22
C ASP A 82 -17.79 0.60 12.40
N TYR A 83 -16.66 0.36 13.09
CA TYR A 83 -16.18 -0.99 13.37
C TYR A 83 -16.72 -1.49 14.70
N ARG A 84 -17.93 -2.06 14.65
CA ARG A 84 -18.69 -2.57 15.80
C ARG A 84 -17.89 -3.47 16.75
N PRO A 85 -17.07 -4.44 16.28
CA PRO A 85 -16.31 -5.30 17.17
C PRO A 85 -15.34 -4.56 18.12
N ALA A 86 -14.84 -3.39 17.71
CA ALA A 86 -13.96 -2.57 18.53
C ALA A 86 -14.64 -1.31 19.10
N GLY A 87 -15.94 -1.12 18.86
CA GLY A 87 -16.71 0.03 19.34
C GLY A 87 -16.17 1.39 18.89
N ARG A 88 -15.44 1.45 17.76
CA ARG A 88 -14.76 2.67 17.30
C ARG A 88 -14.93 2.91 15.80
N LYS A 89 -14.76 4.17 15.39
CA LYS A 89 -14.64 4.55 13.99
C LYS A 89 -13.25 4.18 13.47
N VAL A 90 -13.21 3.68 12.24
CA VAL A 90 -11.98 3.34 11.51
C VAL A 90 -12.03 3.98 10.13
N ILE A 91 -10.87 4.16 9.51
CA ILE A 91 -10.80 4.44 8.09
C ILE A 91 -11.05 3.12 7.35
N GLY A 92 -11.84 3.18 6.28
CA GLY A 92 -12.08 2.04 5.42
C GLY A 92 -12.67 2.43 4.07
N VAL A 93 -12.58 1.49 3.14
CA VAL A 93 -13.02 1.70 1.75
C VAL A 93 -14.10 0.69 1.41
N GLY A 94 -15.28 1.20 1.08
CA GLY A 94 -16.41 0.41 0.57
C GLY A 94 -16.09 -0.20 -0.80
N TYR A 95 -16.69 -1.35 -1.11
CA TYR A 95 -16.38 -2.11 -2.34
C TYR A 95 -16.60 -1.30 -3.62
N GLU A 96 -17.63 -0.46 -3.64
CA GLU A 96 -17.99 0.42 -4.75
C GLU A 96 -17.00 1.56 -5.00
N ALA A 97 -16.17 1.90 -4.00
CA ALA A 97 -15.17 2.95 -4.10
C ALA A 97 -13.79 2.44 -4.57
N ILE A 98 -13.66 1.14 -4.85
CA ILE A 98 -12.41 0.51 -5.32
C ILE A 98 -12.30 0.67 -6.83
N ARG A 99 -11.29 1.42 -7.29
CA ARG A 99 -10.99 1.58 -8.72
C ARG A 99 -9.95 0.59 -9.21
N GLU A 100 -8.93 0.34 -8.40
CA GLU A 100 -7.78 -0.52 -8.70
C GLU A 100 -7.29 -1.14 -7.40
N VAL A 101 -6.73 -2.35 -7.50
CA VAL A 101 -6.05 -3.05 -6.42
C VAL A 101 -4.61 -3.29 -6.85
N ARG A 102 -3.66 -3.04 -5.96
CA ARG A 102 -2.24 -3.36 -6.16
C ARG A 102 -1.81 -4.38 -5.13
N ARG A 103 -1.32 -5.53 -5.60
CA ARG A 103 -0.94 -6.63 -4.71
C ARG A 103 0.58 -6.71 -4.54
N PRO A 104 1.08 -6.82 -3.30
CA PRO A 104 2.52 -6.92 -3.02
C PRO A 104 3.23 -8.04 -3.78
N GLY A 105 2.61 -9.23 -3.88
CA GLY A 105 3.19 -10.38 -4.57
C GLY A 105 3.26 -10.20 -6.10
N GLU A 106 2.24 -9.58 -6.70
CA GLU A 106 2.24 -9.29 -8.15
C GLU A 106 3.35 -8.30 -8.49
N ARG A 107 3.45 -7.21 -7.72
CA ARG A 107 4.51 -6.22 -7.92
C ARG A 107 5.90 -6.82 -7.70
N LEU A 108 6.08 -7.69 -6.72
CA LEU A 108 7.35 -8.34 -6.50
C LEU A 108 7.75 -9.22 -7.68
N LYS A 109 6.81 -10.00 -8.22
CA LYS A 109 7.03 -10.83 -9.40
C LYS A 109 7.56 -9.98 -10.57
N ASP A 110 6.89 -8.86 -10.87
CA ASP A 110 7.33 -7.95 -11.93
C ASP A 110 8.76 -7.44 -11.70
N LEU A 111 9.11 -7.10 -10.45
CA LEU A 111 10.44 -6.59 -10.11
C LEU A 111 11.53 -7.65 -10.20
N VAL A 112 11.22 -8.92 -10.02
CA VAL A 112 12.19 -10.03 -10.12
C VAL A 112 12.43 -10.43 -11.58
N GLU A 113 11.40 -10.34 -12.43
CA GLU A 113 11.51 -10.69 -13.86
C GLU A 113 12.27 -9.62 -14.68
N LEU A 114 12.36 -8.39 -14.17
CA LEU A 114 13.02 -7.27 -14.84
C LEU A 114 14.46 -7.07 -14.35
N SER A 115 15.31 -6.54 -15.23
CA SER A 115 16.62 -6.02 -14.80
C SER A 115 16.43 -4.87 -13.80
N PRO A 116 17.28 -4.77 -12.76
CA PRO A 116 17.10 -3.75 -11.73
C PRO A 116 17.20 -2.35 -12.34
N ALA A 117 16.13 -1.59 -12.21
CA ALA A 117 16.06 -0.22 -12.71
C ALA A 117 16.89 0.76 -11.87
N ASP A 118 17.16 0.42 -10.60
CA ASP A 118 17.90 1.25 -9.66
C ASP A 118 18.52 0.40 -8.53
N GLU A 119 19.30 1.06 -7.65
CA GLU A 119 20.03 0.45 -6.55
C GLU A 119 19.14 -0.17 -5.46
N LEU A 120 17.93 0.36 -5.26
CA LEU A 120 16.99 -0.17 -4.27
C LEU A 120 16.37 -1.47 -4.78
N VAL A 121 15.95 -1.50 -6.05
CA VAL A 121 15.47 -2.73 -6.70
C VAL A 121 16.59 -3.77 -6.79
N HIS A 122 17.82 -3.35 -7.08
CA HIS A 122 18.97 -4.27 -7.05
C HIS A 122 19.19 -4.87 -5.65
N SER A 123 19.09 -4.04 -4.61
CA SER A 123 19.22 -4.50 -3.21
C SER A 123 18.10 -5.47 -2.82
N LEU A 124 16.85 -5.19 -3.22
CA LEU A 124 15.72 -6.09 -3.06
C LEU A 124 15.99 -7.46 -3.70
N GLN A 125 16.41 -7.48 -4.97
CA GLN A 125 16.72 -8.73 -5.70
C GLN A 125 17.84 -9.52 -5.01
N ARG A 126 18.89 -8.84 -4.51
CA ARG A 126 19.96 -9.48 -3.73
C ARG A 126 19.46 -10.10 -2.43
N VAL A 127 18.61 -9.41 -1.69
CA VAL A 127 17.99 -9.96 -0.47
C VAL A 127 17.18 -11.20 -0.80
N LEU A 128 16.37 -11.17 -1.86
CA LEU A 128 15.56 -12.33 -2.29
C LEU A 128 16.43 -13.52 -2.73
N ALA A 129 17.56 -13.28 -3.39
CA ALA A 129 18.49 -14.34 -3.75
C ALA A 129 19.09 -15.02 -2.50
N LEU A 130 19.52 -14.24 -1.50
CA LEU A 130 20.11 -14.76 -0.27
C LEU A 130 19.14 -15.64 0.53
N VAL A 131 17.86 -15.25 0.61
CA VAL A 131 16.83 -16.05 1.28
C VAL A 131 16.37 -17.23 0.42
N GLY A 132 16.49 -17.12 -0.91
CA GLY A 132 16.23 -18.20 -1.86
C GLY A 132 17.09 -19.42 -1.61
N ASP A 133 18.36 -19.20 -1.25
CA ASP A 133 19.31 -20.27 -0.90
C ASP A 133 18.92 -21.05 0.37
N GLN A 134 17.96 -20.54 1.15
CA GLN A 134 17.43 -21.19 2.36
C GLN A 134 16.11 -21.95 2.10
N GLY A 135 15.70 -22.11 0.83
CA GLY A 135 14.50 -22.86 0.44
C GLY A 135 13.21 -22.05 0.40
N LEU A 136 13.29 -20.72 0.54
CA LEU A 136 12.18 -19.82 0.28
C LEU A 136 12.14 -19.46 -1.22
N SER A 137 10.96 -19.15 -1.72
CA SER A 137 10.75 -18.81 -3.13
C SER A 137 10.11 -17.43 -3.27
N PRO A 138 10.25 -16.73 -4.41
CA PRO A 138 9.69 -15.38 -4.58
C PRO A 138 8.18 -15.28 -4.31
N LYS A 139 7.42 -16.36 -4.49
CA LYS A 139 5.97 -16.42 -4.17
C LYS A 139 5.67 -16.33 -2.67
N ASP A 140 6.66 -16.60 -1.82
CA ASP A 140 6.55 -16.51 -0.37
C ASP A 140 6.78 -15.07 0.12
N PHE A 141 6.95 -14.12 -0.81
CA PHE A 141 7.21 -12.72 -0.49
C PHE A 141 6.28 -11.76 -1.26
N GLY A 142 6.22 -10.53 -0.77
CA GLY A 142 5.64 -9.39 -1.48
C GLY A 142 6.39 -8.11 -1.14
N VAL A 143 6.12 -7.02 -1.86
CA VAL A 143 6.64 -5.68 -1.54
C VAL A 143 5.51 -4.69 -1.33
N PHE A 144 5.62 -3.84 -0.31
CA PHE A 144 4.61 -2.83 0.00
C PHE A 144 5.21 -1.41 0.00
N GLY A 145 4.45 -0.43 0.47
CA GLY A 145 4.93 0.94 0.61
C GLY A 145 5.30 1.58 -0.73
N SER A 146 6.37 2.36 -0.76
CA SER A 146 6.72 3.11 -1.97
C SER A 146 7.15 2.23 -3.16
N ILE A 147 7.68 1.03 -2.90
CA ILE A 147 8.10 0.07 -3.92
C ILE A 147 6.87 -0.51 -4.63
N LEU A 148 5.80 -0.79 -3.87
CA LEU A 148 4.53 -1.28 -4.42
C LEU A 148 3.95 -0.34 -5.49
N HIS A 149 4.13 0.96 -5.28
CA HIS A 149 3.56 1.99 -6.13
C HIS A 149 4.53 2.53 -7.19
N GLY A 150 5.79 2.09 -7.17
CA GLY A 150 6.78 2.48 -8.18
C GLY A 150 7.24 3.94 -8.09
N PHE A 151 7.04 4.58 -6.93
CA PHE A 151 7.51 5.94 -6.66
C PHE A 151 8.53 6.00 -5.52
N HIS A 152 9.21 4.89 -5.25
CA HIS A 152 10.29 4.81 -4.26
C HIS A 152 11.44 5.72 -4.66
N ASN A 153 12.14 6.26 -3.67
CA ASN A 153 13.38 6.98 -3.90
C ASN A 153 14.54 6.00 -3.67
N PRO A 154 15.39 5.72 -4.68
CA PRO A 154 16.43 4.70 -4.56
C PRO A 154 17.42 4.92 -3.39
N LYS A 155 17.60 6.17 -2.96
CA LYS A 155 18.53 6.57 -1.89
C LYS A 155 17.90 6.74 -0.52
N LEU A 156 16.57 6.96 -0.46
CA LEU A 156 15.88 7.39 0.76
C LEU A 156 14.74 6.46 1.19
N SER A 157 14.22 5.62 0.29
CA SER A 157 13.18 4.65 0.62
C SER A 157 13.79 3.42 1.29
N ASP A 158 13.06 2.90 2.28
CA ASP A 158 13.38 1.62 2.90
C ASP A 158 12.96 0.44 2.00
N LEU A 159 13.50 -0.76 2.29
CA LEU A 159 13.05 -2.02 1.69
C LEU A 159 11.87 -2.61 2.47
N ASP A 160 10.67 -2.33 1.98
CA ASP A 160 9.41 -2.80 2.53
C ASP A 160 9.01 -4.18 1.96
N ILE A 161 9.43 -5.27 2.62
CA ILE A 161 9.16 -6.66 2.21
C ILE A 161 8.12 -7.31 3.14
N ILE A 162 7.23 -8.11 2.56
CA ILE A 162 6.32 -9.03 3.26
C ILE A 162 6.86 -10.44 3.11
N VAL A 163 6.85 -11.21 4.19
CA VAL A 163 7.04 -12.66 4.15
C VAL A 163 5.68 -13.30 4.43
N TYR A 164 5.22 -14.15 3.52
CA TYR A 164 4.01 -14.94 3.68
C TYR A 164 4.35 -16.28 4.32
N ASP A 165 3.52 -16.70 5.28
CA ASP A 165 3.54 -18.08 5.77
C ASP A 165 2.55 -18.93 4.96
N LYS A 166 2.81 -20.23 4.84
CA LYS A 166 1.99 -21.19 4.08
C LYS A 166 0.59 -21.38 4.66
N GLU A 167 0.35 -20.94 5.90
CA GLU A 167 -0.92 -21.09 6.62
C GLU A 167 -1.84 -19.86 6.55
N CYS A 168 -1.46 -18.79 5.84
CA CYS A 168 -2.22 -17.52 5.74
C CYS A 168 -2.94 -17.32 4.39
#